data_AF-A0A7X5U7Y3-F1
#
_entry.id   AF-A0A7X5U7Y3-F1
#
_cell.length_a   1.000
_cell.length_b   1.000
_cell.length_c   1.000
_cell.angle_alpha   90.00
_cell.angle_beta   90.00
_cell.angle_gamma   90.00
#
_symmetry.space_group_name_H-M   'P 1'
#
loop_
_entity.id
_entity.type
_entity.pdbx_description
1 polymer ?
#
loop_
_entity_poly.entity_id
_entity_poly.type
_entity_poly.pdbx_seq_one_letter_code
_entity_poly.pdbx_strand_id
1 'polypeptide(L)' 'MNEHESIAELGHAVEQIAQSMTKVATNIALLGVEGDADEQMRIITEENNKVLDRIRKLYNIPPAPGG' A
#
# COMPACT_ATOMS: atom_id res chain seq x y z
N MET A 1 7.05 2.22 -24.22
CA MET A 1 6.90 1.34 -23.04
C MET A 1 7.25 -0.06 -23.52
N ASN A 2 8.27 -0.68 -22.94
CA ASN A 2 8.67 -2.03 -23.34
C ASN A 2 7.58 -3.01 -22.93
N GLU A 3 7.09 -3.80 -23.88
CA GLU A 3 5.92 -4.69 -23.78
C GLU A 3 6.16 -5.94 -22.89
N HIS A 4 7.23 -5.91 -22.10
CA HIS A 4 7.71 -6.98 -21.23
C HIS A 4 7.90 -6.51 -19.78
N GLU A 5 7.15 -5.51 -19.30
CA GLU A 5 6.80 -5.55 -17.87
C GLU A 5 6.02 -6.85 -17.66
N SER A 6 6.70 -7.86 -17.14
CA SER A 6 6.27 -9.25 -17.31
C SER A 6 5.04 -9.52 -16.44
N ILE A 7 4.19 -10.46 -16.86
CA ILE A 7 3.06 -10.95 -16.03
C ILE A 7 3.52 -11.31 -14.61
N ALA A 8 4.78 -11.74 -14.43
CA ALA A 8 5.36 -11.99 -13.12
C ALA A 8 5.56 -10.72 -12.28
N GLU A 9 5.98 -9.60 -12.88
CA GLU A 9 6.11 -8.31 -12.19
C GLU A 9 4.75 -7.73 -11.79
N LEU A 10 3.73 -7.94 -12.63
CA LEU A 10 2.34 -7.63 -12.30
C LEU A 10 1.83 -8.52 -11.15
N GLY A 11 2.09 -9.82 -11.20
CA GLY A 11 1.73 -10.77 -10.14
C GLY A 11 2.36 -10.38 -8.79
N HIS A 12 3.66 -10.04 -8.80
CA HIS A 12 4.37 -9.58 -7.62
C HIS A 12 3.83 -8.23 -7.11
N ALA A 13 3.45 -7.31 -8.00
CA ALA A 13 2.83 -6.05 -7.61
C ALA A 13 1.49 -6.28 -6.89
N VAL A 14 0.66 -7.19 -7.41
CA VAL A 14 -0.65 -7.53 -6.82
C VAL A 14 -0.48 -8.20 -5.47
N GLU A 15 0.49 -9.10 -5.31
CA GLU A 15 0.79 -9.74 -4.03
C GLU A 15 1.20 -8.72 -2.96
N GLN A 16 2.08 -7.77 -3.30
CA GLN A 16 2.49 -6.70 -2.38
C GLN A 16 1.32 -5.81 -1.96
N ILE A 17 0.41 -5.50 -2.90
CA ILE A 17 -0.80 -4.73 -2.59
C ILE A 17 -1.69 -5.51 -1.63
N ALA A 18 -1.92 -6.80 -1.88
CA ALA A 18 -2.76 -7.64 -1.03
C ALA A 18 -2.21 -7.74 0.41
N GLN A 19 -0.90 -7.90 0.56
CA GLN A 19 -0.23 -7.91 1.88
C GLN A 19 -0.41 -6.58 2.61
N SER A 20 -0.21 -5.46 1.92
CA SER A 20 -0.37 -4.11 2.50
C SER A 20 -1.81 -3.88 2.95
N MET A 21 -2.79 -4.24 2.11
CA MET A 21 -4.22 -4.11 2.44
C MET A 21 -4.63 -5.00 3.61
N THR A 22 -4.04 -6.20 3.74
CA THR A 22 -4.28 -7.09 4.88
C THR A 22 -3.81 -6.42 6.18
N LYS A 23 -2.60 -5.83 6.19
CA LYS A 23 -2.09 -5.11 7.36
C LYS A 23 -2.95 -3.90 7.72
N VAL A 24 -3.43 -3.13 6.74
CA VAL A 24 -4.36 -2.01 6.97
C VAL A 24 -5.63 -2.52 7.64
N ALA A 25 -6.24 -3.58 7.11
CA ALA A 25 -7.46 -4.15 7.68
C ALA A 25 -7.27 -4.66 9.12
N THR A 26 -6.14 -5.33 9.40
CA THR A 26 -5.80 -5.77 10.76
C THR A 26 -5.63 -4.59 11.72
N ASN A 27 -4.89 -3.55 11.33
CA ASN A 27 -4.69 -2.39 12.20
C ASN A 27 -5.99 -1.61 12.42
N ILE A 28 -6.86 -1.52 11.40
CA ILE A 28 -8.20 -0.94 11.57
C ILE A 28 -9.05 -1.76 12.55
N ALA A 29 -8.97 -3.08 12.49
CA ALA A 29 -9.70 -3.94 13.43
C ALA A 29 -9.19 -3.82 14.88
N LEU A 30 -7.92 -3.45 15.06
CA LEU A 30 -7.29 -3.25 16.38
C LEU A 30 -7.41 -1.81 16.91
N LEU A 31 -7.85 -0.85 16.08
CA LEU A 31 -8.11 0.54 16.46
C LEU A 31 -9.10 0.61 17.62
N GLY A 32 -8.62 1.10 18.76
CA GLY A 32 -9.40 1.26 19.98
C GLY A 32 -9.53 -0.01 20.84
N VAL A 33 -8.96 -1.14 20.44
CA VAL A 33 -8.95 -2.40 21.21
C VAL A 33 -7.68 -2.52 22.06
N GLU A 34 -6.51 -2.29 21.45
CA GLU A 34 -5.20 -2.48 22.11
C GLU A 34 -4.61 -1.19 22.71
N GLY A 35 -5.28 -0.04 22.53
CA GLY A 35 -4.92 1.21 23.20
C GLY A 35 -3.79 2.02 22.55
N ASP A 36 -3.24 1.58 21.41
CA ASP A 36 -2.21 2.32 20.65
C ASP A 36 -2.73 2.74 19.27
N ALA A 37 -3.71 3.66 19.29
CA ALA A 37 -4.34 4.15 18.08
C ALA A 37 -3.38 4.95 17.19
N ASP A 38 -2.37 5.59 17.78
CA ASP A 38 -1.38 6.39 17.06
C ASP A 38 -0.43 5.50 16.25
N GLU A 39 0.09 4.42 16.86
CA GLU A 39 0.94 3.46 16.14
C GLU A 39 0.17 2.72 15.05
N GLN A 40 -1.08 2.33 15.33
CA GLN A 40 -1.93 1.69 14.34
C GLN A 40 -2.25 2.63 13.17
N MET A 41 -2.51 3.92 13.43
CA MET A 41 -2.68 4.91 12.37
C MET A 41 -1.40 5.19 11.59
N ARG A 42 -0.23 5.16 12.24
CA ARG A 42 1.06 5.23 11.55
C ARG A 42 1.22 4.07 10.57
N ILE A 43 0.95 2.84 11.02
CA ILE A 43 1.03 1.64 10.17
C ILE A 43 0.03 1.70 9.01
N ILE A 44 -1.22 2.11 9.28
CA ILE A 44 -2.25 2.28 8.23
C ILE A 44 -1.77 3.28 7.17
N THR A 45 -1.21 4.41 7.60
CA THR A 45 -0.72 5.46 6.70
C THR A 45 0.43 4.96 5.84
N GLU A 46 1.40 4.27 6.45
CA GLU A 46 2.55 3.72 5.74
C GLU A 46 2.17 2.67 4.69
N GLU A 47 1.31 1.71 5.05
CA GLU A 47 0.88 0.66 4.13
C GLU A 47 -0.01 1.21 3.01
N ASN A 48 -0.88 2.19 3.30
CA ASN A 48 -1.65 2.89 2.27
C ASN A 48 -0.75 3.64 1.28
N ASN A 49 0.29 4.32 1.77
CA ASN A 49 1.23 5.03 0.89
C ASN A 49 1.98 4.07 -0.04
N LYS A 50 2.36 2.87 0.43
CA LYS A 50 2.97 1.84 -0.41
C LYS A 50 2.05 1.41 -1.56
N VAL A 51 0.77 1.19 -1.26
CA VAL A 51 -0.24 0.83 -2.28
C VAL A 51 -0.41 1.97 -3.28
N LEU A 52 -0.55 3.21 -2.80
CA LEU A 52 -0.70 4.39 -3.66
C LEU A 52 0.50 4.59 -4.58
N ASP A 53 1.72 4.44 -4.07
CA ASP A 53 2.93 4.56 -4.89
C ASP A 53 3.05 3.44 -5.93
N ARG A 54 2.58 2.23 -5.61
CA ARG A 54 2.53 1.14 -6.59
C ARG A 54 1.52 1.44 -7.70
N ILE A 55 0.32 1.92 -7.35
CA ILE A 55 -0.69 2.37 -8.32
C ILE A 55 -0.13 3.50 -9.19
N ARG A 56 0.52 4.49 -8.59
CA ARG A 56 1.13 5.61 -9.34
C ARG A 56 2.14 5.12 -10.37
N LYS A 57 3.02 4.18 -10.00
CA LYS A 57 4.00 3.58 -10.92
C LYS A 57 3.30 2.83 -12.07
N LEU A 58 2.29 2.02 -11.77
CA LEU A 58 1.56 1.25 -12.79
C LEU A 58 0.84 2.14 -13.81
N TYR A 59 0.33 3.29 -13.39
CA TYR A 59 -0.44 4.20 -14.24
C TYR A 59 0.33 5.45 -14.68
N ASN A 60 1.64 5.53 -14.41
CA ASN A 60 2.47 6.73 -14.64
C ASN A 60 1.87 8.03 -14.08
N ILE A 61 1.26 7.95 -12.89
CA ILE A 61 0.69 9.10 -12.20
C ILE A 61 1.81 9.79 -11.40
N PRO A 62 1.96 11.12 -11.49
CA PRO A 62 2.97 11.84 -10.71
C PRO A 62 2.75 11.67 -9.19
N PRO A 63 3.82 11.72 -8.38
CA PRO A 63 3.71 11.69 -6.93
C PRO A 63 2.86 12.86 -6.42
N ALA A 64 2.16 12.65 -5.31
CA ALA A 64 1.40 13.73 -4.69
C ALA A 64 2.34 14.88 -4.29
N PRO A 65 1.93 16.16 -4.47
CA PRO A 65 2.74 17.28 -4.02
C PRO A 65 2.87 17.24 -2.49
N GLY A 66 4.10 17.24 -1.97
CA GLY A 66 4.39 17.40 -0.54
C GLY A 66 4.83 16.15 0.25
N GLY A 67 5.46 15.16 -0.41
CA GLY A 67 6.18 14.08 0.28
C GLY A 67 7.45 14.56 0.97
#